data_AF-A0A9X8VEZ2-F1
#
_entry.id   AF-A0A9X8VEZ2-F1
#
_cell.length_a   1.000
_cell.length_b   1.000
_cell.length_c   1.000
_cell.angle_alpha   90.00
_cell.angle_beta   90.00
_cell.angle_gamma   90.00
#
_symmetry.space_group_name_H-M   'P 1'
#
loop_
_entity.id
_entity.type
_entity.pdbx_description
1 polymer ?
#
loop_
_entity_poly.entity_id
_entity_poly.type
_entity_poly.pdbx_seq_one_letter_code
_entity_poly.pdbx_strand_id
1 'polypeptide(L)'
;IAFERLARQDVENARAMIPTLARLQKMSDDERLGLEEAVAWRLMGSDATYEQAQWRDQVILRSRSPSLLERRVRMALGNGDRQGVATWLARLPEESRNKDEWRYWRASQLMDEGKRAEGEEMLRNLMTERGFYPMVAAQKLNATYPVMVAVAAKPRTS
;
A
#
# COMPACT_ATOMS: atom_id res chain seq x y z
N ILE A 1 22.11 7.86 -1.00
CA ILE A 1 22.73 8.22 0.31
C ILE A 1 22.78 9.74 0.59
N ALA A 2 23.47 10.59 -0.17
CA ALA A 2 23.54 12.04 0.16
C ALA A 2 22.19 12.77 0.02
N PHE A 3 21.49 12.57 -1.09
CA PHE A 3 20.17 13.16 -1.33
C PHE A 3 19.11 12.65 -0.36
N GLU A 4 19.05 11.34 -0.11
CA GLU A 4 18.11 10.77 0.88
C GLU A 4 18.34 11.29 2.30
N ARG A 5 19.59 11.61 2.67
CA ARG A 5 19.90 12.24 3.95
C ARG A 5 19.39 13.68 3.97
N LEU A 6 19.55 14.43 2.88
CA LEU A 6 18.97 15.77 2.75
C LEU A 6 17.45 15.71 2.87
N ALA A 7 16.78 14.82 2.14
CA ALA A 7 15.33 14.65 2.21
C ALA A 7 14.80 14.31 3.61
N ARG A 8 15.63 13.69 4.46
CA ARG A 8 15.31 13.44 5.88
C ARG A 8 15.42 14.68 6.76
N GLN A 9 16.33 15.59 6.44
CA GLN A 9 16.63 16.77 7.25
C GLN A 9 15.80 17.97 6.82
N ASP A 10 15.64 18.15 5.52
CA ASP A 10 14.96 19.27 4.89
C ASP A 10 14.29 18.78 3.60
N VAL A 11 13.02 18.39 3.74
CA VAL A 11 12.23 17.80 2.67
C VAL A 11 11.91 18.81 1.56
N GLU A 12 11.71 20.08 1.92
CA GLU A 12 11.39 21.13 0.94
C GLU A 12 12.61 21.51 0.12
N ASN A 13 13.77 21.66 0.75
CA ASN A 13 15.00 21.89 0.02
C ASN A 13 15.32 20.71 -0.90
N ALA A 14 15.18 19.47 -0.40
CA ALA A 14 15.35 18.27 -1.23
C ALA A 14 14.42 18.29 -2.46
N ARG A 15 13.13 18.61 -2.27
CA ARG A 15 12.14 18.75 -3.35
C ARG A 15 12.55 19.80 -4.38
N ALA A 16 12.94 20.99 -3.92
CA ALA A 16 13.34 22.11 -4.77
C ALA A 16 14.62 21.84 -5.57
N MET A 17 15.53 21.00 -5.06
CA MET A 17 16.78 20.66 -5.73
C MET A 17 16.61 19.66 -6.89
N ILE A 18 15.53 18.86 -6.92
CA ILE A 18 15.36 17.77 -7.90
C ILE A 18 15.51 18.25 -9.36
N PRO A 19 14.85 19.33 -9.83
CA PRO A 19 14.98 19.76 -11.22
C PRO A 19 16.42 20.14 -11.60
N THR A 20 17.14 20.78 -10.68
CA THR A 20 18.53 21.17 -10.88
C THR A 20 19.45 19.95 -10.92
N LEU A 21 19.27 19.00 -10.00
CA LEU A 21 20.04 17.75 -9.98
C LEU A 21 19.81 16.93 -11.25
N ALA A 22 18.54 16.77 -11.65
CA ALA A 22 18.18 16.04 -12.86
C ALA A 22 18.85 16.64 -14.11
N ARG A 23 18.86 17.97 -14.24
CA ARG A 23 19.51 18.69 -15.35
C ARG A 23 21.04 18.52 -15.32
N LEU A 24 21.68 18.75 -14.17
CA LEU A 24 23.14 18.72 -14.05
C LEU A 24 23.71 17.31 -14.24
N GLN A 25 23.00 16.29 -13.76
CA GLN A 25 23.42 14.90 -13.87
C GLN A 25 22.89 14.20 -15.14
N LYS A 26 22.12 14.91 -15.99
CA LYS A 26 21.50 14.37 -17.20
C LYS A 26 20.66 13.11 -16.91
N MET A 27 19.89 13.15 -15.82
CA MET A 27 19.06 12.02 -15.38
C MET A 27 17.93 11.73 -16.38
N SER A 28 17.63 10.45 -16.54
CA SER A 28 16.39 9.97 -17.15
C SER A 28 15.17 10.31 -16.29
N ASP A 29 13.98 10.20 -16.88
CA ASP A 29 12.71 10.40 -16.17
C ASP A 29 12.54 9.41 -15.01
N ASP A 30 13.00 8.17 -15.16
CA ASP A 30 12.94 7.14 -14.11
C ASP A 30 13.90 7.46 -12.95
N GLU A 31 15.12 7.91 -13.22
CA GLU A 31 16.06 8.34 -12.19
C GLU A 31 15.54 9.56 -11.43
N ARG A 32 14.98 10.54 -12.15
CA ARG A 32 14.32 11.70 -11.55
C ARG A 32 13.14 11.26 -10.68
N LEU A 33 12.29 10.37 -11.17
CA LEU A 33 11.16 9.83 -10.42
C LEU A 33 11.66 9.14 -9.14
N GLY A 34 12.77 8.42 -9.17
CA GLY A 34 13.38 7.83 -7.98
C GLY A 34 13.73 8.86 -6.89
N LEU A 35 14.23 10.05 -7.27
CA LEU A 35 14.44 11.15 -6.31
C LEU A 35 13.12 11.70 -5.78
N GLU A 36 12.13 11.88 -6.65
CA GLU A 36 10.80 12.37 -6.29
C GLU A 36 10.11 11.40 -5.31
N GLU A 37 10.19 10.09 -5.55
CA GLU A 37 9.69 9.03 -4.68
C GLU A 37 10.37 9.06 -3.31
N ALA A 38 11.69 9.28 -3.26
CA ALA A 38 12.43 9.39 -2.00
C ALA A 38 11.95 10.56 -1.13
N VAL A 39 11.59 11.69 -1.74
CA VAL A 39 10.96 12.83 -1.05
C VAL A 39 9.51 12.50 -0.67
N ALA A 40 8.73 11.89 -1.57
CA ALA A 40 7.35 11.49 -1.28
C ALA A 40 7.24 10.56 -0.06
N TRP A 41 8.22 9.66 0.14
CA TRP A 41 8.32 8.82 1.34
C TRP A 41 8.44 9.62 2.64
N ARG A 42 9.06 10.80 2.61
CA ARG A 42 9.22 11.68 3.78
C ARG A 42 7.95 12.45 4.10
N LEU A 43 7.11 12.68 3.10
CA LEU A 43 5.83 13.38 3.22
C LEU A 43 4.67 12.45 3.62
N MET A 44 4.96 11.25 4.16
CA MET A 44 3.95 10.30 4.66
C MET A 44 3.60 10.51 6.14
N GLY A 45 4.18 11.54 6.77
CA GLY A 45 3.84 11.98 8.13
C GLY A 45 2.56 12.80 8.17
N SER A 46 2.07 13.06 9.39
CA SER A 46 0.89 13.91 9.64
C SER A 46 1.17 15.40 9.59
N ASP A 47 2.44 15.79 9.47
CA ASP A 47 2.97 17.15 9.47
C ASP A 47 3.10 17.77 8.08
N ALA A 48 2.82 16.99 7.02
CA ALA A 48 2.85 17.49 5.66
C ALA A 48 1.79 18.59 5.43
N THR A 49 2.20 19.69 4.82
CA THR A 49 1.28 20.76 4.39
C THR A 49 0.37 20.26 3.27
N TYR A 50 -0.69 21.01 2.97
CA TYR A 50 -1.59 20.71 1.86
C TYR A 50 -0.84 20.62 0.52
N GLU A 51 0.04 21.58 0.23
CA GLU A 51 0.84 21.61 -1.01
C GLU A 51 1.80 20.43 -1.10
N GLN A 52 2.45 20.08 0.03
CA GLN A 52 3.30 18.89 0.12
C GLN A 52 2.52 17.60 -0.14
N ALA A 53 1.34 17.47 0.45
CA ALA A 53 0.48 16.32 0.25
C ALA A 53 0.02 16.19 -1.21
N GLN A 54 -0.34 17.30 -1.86
CA GLN A 54 -0.68 17.32 -3.28
C GLN A 54 0.50 16.90 -4.15
N TRP A 55 1.68 17.46 -3.91
CA TRP A 55 2.89 17.12 -4.66
C TRP A 55 3.26 15.65 -4.47
N ARG A 56 3.26 15.15 -3.23
CA ARG A 56 3.49 13.74 -2.90
C ARG A 56 2.54 12.85 -3.69
N ASP A 57 1.24 13.16 -3.66
CA ASP A 57 0.25 12.33 -4.33
C ASP A 57 0.49 12.35 -5.85
N GLN A 58 0.81 13.49 -6.48
CA GLN A 58 1.18 13.57 -7.90
C GLN A 58 2.40 12.72 -8.27
N VAL A 59 3.39 12.60 -7.39
CA VAL A 59 4.53 11.68 -7.57
C VAL A 59 4.05 10.23 -7.50
N ILE A 60 3.28 9.87 -6.48
CA ILE A 60 2.78 8.51 -6.29
C ILE A 60 1.88 8.07 -7.46
N LEU A 61 1.12 8.99 -8.08
CA LEU A 61 0.31 8.70 -9.27
C LEU A 61 1.15 8.22 -10.47
N ARG A 62 2.42 8.62 -10.55
CA ARG A 62 3.38 8.21 -11.59
C ARG A 62 4.24 7.01 -11.17
N SER A 63 4.27 6.72 -9.87
CA SER A 63 5.08 5.64 -9.31
C SER A 63 4.56 4.26 -9.71
N ARG A 64 5.49 3.35 -9.96
CA ARG A 64 5.23 1.90 -10.11
C ARG A 64 5.69 1.11 -8.89
N SER A 65 6.17 1.78 -7.85
CA SER A 65 6.71 1.16 -6.65
C SER A 65 5.60 0.55 -5.80
N PRO A 66 5.53 -0.79 -5.65
CA PRO A 66 4.49 -1.43 -4.85
C PRO A 66 4.53 -0.94 -3.39
N SER A 67 5.72 -0.79 -2.81
CA SER A 67 5.89 -0.37 -1.42
C SER A 67 5.41 1.06 -1.16
N LEU A 68 5.61 1.97 -2.11
CA LEU A 68 5.16 3.36 -1.98
C LEU A 68 3.63 3.47 -2.08
N LEU A 69 3.03 2.77 -3.05
CA LEU A 69 1.57 2.70 -3.20
C LEU A 69 0.92 2.07 -1.96
N GLU A 70 1.46 0.95 -1.49
CA GLU A 70 1.00 0.30 -0.27
C GLU A 70 1.11 1.21 0.96
N ARG A 71 2.21 1.96 1.11
CA ARG A 71 2.34 2.94 2.19
C ARG A 71 1.26 4.01 2.12
N ARG A 72 0.94 4.50 0.92
CA ARG A 72 -0.11 5.50 0.71
C ARG A 72 -1.51 4.97 1.04
N VAL A 73 -1.78 3.69 0.77
CA VAL A 73 -3.02 3.02 1.22
C VAL A 73 -3.04 2.94 2.74
N ARG A 74 -1.96 2.49 3.41
CA ARG A 74 -1.88 2.44 4.88
C ARG A 74 -2.10 3.81 5.53
N MET A 75 -1.59 4.88 4.91
CA MET A 75 -1.83 6.24 5.36
C MET A 75 -3.31 6.63 5.26
N ALA A 76 -3.98 6.30 4.15
CA ALA A 76 -5.43 6.53 4.01
C ALA A 76 -6.24 5.75 5.07
N LEU A 77 -5.88 4.49 5.30
CA LEU A 77 -6.47 3.66 6.36
C LEU A 77 -6.29 4.28 7.75
N GLY A 78 -5.07 4.71 8.08
CA GLY A 78 -4.75 5.33 9.37
C GLY A 78 -5.50 6.63 9.63
N ASN A 79 -5.83 7.37 8.57
CA ASN A 79 -6.58 8.63 8.65
C ASN A 79 -8.11 8.45 8.57
N GLY A 80 -8.60 7.21 8.38
CA GLY A 80 -10.02 6.96 8.13
C GLY A 80 -10.53 7.53 6.79
N ASP A 81 -9.63 7.84 5.86
CA ASP A 81 -9.93 8.41 4.54
C ASP A 81 -10.46 7.32 3.59
N ARG A 82 -11.77 7.06 3.65
CA ARG A 82 -12.43 6.02 2.85
C ARG A 82 -12.22 6.23 1.34
N GLN A 83 -12.33 7.47 0.88
CA GLN A 83 -12.17 7.80 -0.54
C GLN A 83 -10.72 7.58 -0.99
N GLY A 84 -9.75 7.95 -0.16
CA GLY A 84 -8.34 7.68 -0.40
C GLY A 84 -8.05 6.18 -0.44
N VAL A 85 -8.61 5.40 0.49
CA VAL A 85 -8.45 3.93 0.50
C VAL A 85 -8.91 3.34 -0.84
N ALA A 86 -10.11 3.67 -1.31
CA ALA A 86 -10.62 3.21 -2.60
C ALA A 86 -9.69 3.61 -3.76
N THR A 87 -9.28 4.88 -3.78
CA THR A 87 -8.42 5.45 -4.84
C THR A 87 -7.06 4.75 -4.94
N TRP A 88 -6.40 4.54 -3.80
CA TRP A 88 -5.04 4.00 -3.78
C TRP A 88 -5.02 2.46 -3.84
N LEU A 89 -6.06 1.78 -3.31
CA LEU A 89 -6.22 0.33 -3.49
C LEU A 89 -6.37 -0.04 -4.97
N ALA A 90 -7.14 0.73 -5.74
CA ALA A 90 -7.34 0.49 -7.17
C ALA A 90 -6.04 0.60 -7.99
N ARG A 91 -5.03 1.31 -7.47
CA ARG A 91 -3.73 1.52 -8.12
C ARG A 91 -2.67 0.49 -7.76
N LEU A 92 -2.91 -0.36 -6.77
CA LEU A 92 -1.95 -1.39 -6.41
C LEU A 92 -1.68 -2.31 -7.61
N PRO A 93 -0.41 -2.67 -7.87
CA PRO A 93 -0.09 -3.67 -8.88
C PRO A 93 -0.73 -5.01 -8.50
N GLU A 94 -0.95 -5.88 -9.49
CA GLU A 94 -1.63 -7.17 -9.29
C GLU A 94 -1.03 -8.01 -8.17
N GLU A 95 0.30 -8.11 -8.12
CA GLU A 95 1.01 -8.85 -7.08
C GLU A 95 0.68 -8.31 -5.67
N SER A 96 0.69 -7.00 -5.48
CA SER A 96 0.22 -6.40 -4.22
C SER A 96 -1.26 -6.66 -4.01
N ARG A 97 -2.13 -6.44 -5.00
CA ARG A 97 -3.58 -6.65 -4.85
C ARG A 97 -3.96 -8.07 -4.39
N ASN A 98 -3.12 -9.06 -4.64
CA ASN A 98 -3.37 -10.44 -4.26
C ASN A 98 -2.94 -10.79 -2.83
N LYS A 99 -2.21 -9.91 -2.13
CA LYS A 99 -1.87 -10.09 -0.71
C LYS A 99 -3.11 -10.00 0.17
N ASP A 100 -3.12 -10.77 1.26
CA ASP A 100 -4.27 -10.91 2.16
C ASP A 100 -4.78 -9.57 2.70
N GLU A 101 -3.88 -8.65 3.08
CA GLU A 101 -4.26 -7.34 3.58
C GLU A 101 -5.12 -6.57 2.57
N TRP A 102 -4.74 -6.63 1.29
CA TRP A 102 -5.35 -5.84 0.23
C TRP A 102 -6.60 -6.51 -0.33
N ARG A 103 -6.71 -7.84 -0.21
CA ARG A 103 -7.98 -8.56 -0.42
C ARG A 103 -8.98 -8.22 0.67
N TYR A 104 -8.57 -8.24 1.94
CA TYR A 104 -9.44 -7.86 3.06
C TYR A 104 -9.96 -6.42 2.94
N TRP A 105 -9.07 -5.45 2.70
CA TRP A 105 -9.48 -4.04 2.63
C TRP A 105 -10.35 -3.74 1.40
N ARG A 106 -10.11 -4.41 0.27
CA ARG A 106 -10.99 -4.31 -0.90
C ARG A 106 -12.37 -4.90 -0.62
N ALA A 107 -12.43 -6.05 0.05
CA ALA A 107 -13.70 -6.64 0.46
C ALA A 107 -14.46 -5.71 1.42
N SER A 108 -13.77 -5.08 2.39
CA SER A 108 -14.37 -4.10 3.29
C SER A 108 -14.91 -2.89 2.52
N GLN A 109 -14.16 -2.36 1.55
CA GLN A 109 -14.62 -1.24 0.71
C GLN A 109 -15.89 -1.63 -0.08
N LEU A 110 -15.94 -2.81 -0.70
CA LEU A 110 -17.12 -3.28 -1.42
C LEU A 110 -18.36 -3.36 -0.51
N MET A 111 -18.18 -3.84 0.72
CA MET A 111 -19.27 -3.88 1.70
C MET A 111 -19.75 -2.48 2.09
N ASP A 112 -18.82 -1.53 2.27
CA ASP A 112 -19.13 -0.13 2.61
C ASP A 112 -19.84 0.61 1.45
N GLU A 113 -19.58 0.21 0.21
CA GLU A 113 -20.24 0.72 -1.01
C GLU A 113 -21.59 0.07 -1.31
N GLY A 114 -22.09 -0.80 -0.43
CA GLY A 114 -23.36 -1.50 -0.60
C GLY A 114 -23.28 -2.78 -1.45
N LYS A 115 -22.11 -3.12 -1.99
CA LYS A 115 -21.85 -4.41 -2.68
C LYS A 115 -21.53 -5.51 -1.67
N ARG A 116 -22.41 -5.66 -0.68
CA ARG A 116 -22.17 -6.52 0.48
C ARG A 116 -21.92 -7.98 0.09
N ALA A 117 -22.71 -8.53 -0.82
CA ALA A 117 -22.57 -9.93 -1.24
C ALA A 117 -21.18 -10.24 -1.83
N GLU A 118 -20.68 -9.37 -2.71
CA GLU A 118 -19.37 -9.50 -3.36
C GLU A 118 -18.23 -9.41 -2.33
N GLY A 119 -18.31 -8.43 -1.42
CA GLY A 119 -17.33 -8.31 -0.33
C GLY A 119 -17.36 -9.51 0.62
N GLU A 120 -18.54 -10.01 0.98
CA GLU A 120 -18.65 -11.21 1.82
C GLU A 120 -18.08 -12.46 1.14
N GLU A 121 -18.33 -12.66 -0.15
CA GLU A 121 -17.74 -13.76 -0.92
C GLU A 121 -16.21 -13.71 -0.92
N MET A 122 -15.63 -12.52 -1.12
CA MET A 122 -14.19 -12.32 -1.07
C MET A 122 -13.61 -12.67 0.31
N LEU A 123 -14.29 -12.28 1.39
CA LEU A 123 -13.90 -12.65 2.76
C LEU A 123 -14.07 -14.15 3.05
N ARG A 124 -15.11 -14.79 2.49
CA ARG A 124 -15.30 -16.25 2.61
C ARG A 124 -14.18 -17.03 1.93
N ASN A 125 -13.72 -16.56 0.77
CA ASN A 125 -12.56 -17.17 0.12
C ASN A 125 -11.29 -16.95 0.94
N LEU A 126 -11.08 -15.72 1.46
CA LEU A 126 -9.90 -15.39 2.25
C LEU A 126 -9.80 -16.19 3.56
N MET A 127 -10.91 -16.49 4.23
CA MET A 127 -10.88 -17.24 5.50
C MET A 127 -10.42 -18.70 5.36
N THR A 128 -10.32 -19.24 4.13
CA THR A 128 -9.80 -20.59 3.87
C THR A 128 -8.27 -20.67 4.00
N GLU A 129 -7.60 -19.52 4.04
CA GLU A 129 -6.15 -19.40 4.13
C GLU A 129 -5.69 -19.26 5.59
N ARG A 130 -4.37 -19.31 5.80
CA ARG A 130 -3.77 -19.15 7.14
C ARG A 130 -3.15 -17.79 7.30
N GLY A 131 -3.53 -17.06 8.36
CA GLY A 131 -2.85 -15.84 8.73
C GLY A 131 -3.73 -14.88 9.49
N PHE A 132 -3.20 -13.68 9.74
CA PHE A 132 -3.91 -12.61 10.44
C PHE A 132 -5.18 -12.20 9.70
N TYR A 133 -5.09 -11.83 8.42
CA TYR A 133 -6.23 -11.33 7.65
C TYR A 133 -7.31 -12.39 7.36
N PRO A 134 -6.99 -13.67 7.11
CA PRO A 134 -7.99 -14.75 7.13
C PRO A 134 -8.79 -14.85 8.44
N MET A 135 -8.13 -14.70 9.59
CA MET A 135 -8.82 -14.66 10.90
C MET A 135 -9.69 -13.42 11.06
N VAL A 136 -9.21 -12.24 10.64
CA VAL A 136 -9.98 -10.99 10.67
C VAL A 136 -11.18 -11.06 9.71
N ALA A 137 -11.05 -11.73 8.57
CA ALA A 137 -12.14 -11.97 7.63
C ALA A 137 -13.27 -12.80 8.26
N ALA A 138 -12.93 -13.90 8.94
CA ALA A 138 -13.90 -14.71 9.68
C ALA A 138 -14.59 -13.89 10.79
N GLN A 139 -13.82 -13.11 11.55
CA GLN A 139 -14.37 -12.20 12.57
C GLN A 139 -15.35 -11.18 11.97
N LYS A 140 -15.00 -10.54 10.85
CA LYS A 140 -15.86 -9.55 10.17
C LYS A 140 -17.16 -10.15 9.66
N LEU A 141 -17.14 -11.42 9.27
CA LEU A 141 -18.32 -12.17 8.83
C LEU A 141 -19.11 -12.81 9.98
N ASN A 142 -18.65 -12.67 11.23
CA ASN A 142 -19.19 -13.40 12.38
C ASN A 142 -19.26 -14.92 12.11
N ALA A 143 -18.22 -15.46 11.49
CA ALA A 143 -18.08 -16.85 11.12
C ALA A 143 -16.96 -17.53 11.93
N THR A 144 -17.06 -18.84 12.12
CA THR A 144 -15.99 -19.63 12.72
C THR A 144 -14.81 -19.70 11.76
N TYR A 145 -13.63 -19.29 12.23
CA TYR A 145 -12.40 -19.46 11.46
C TYR A 145 -12.00 -20.94 11.39
N PRO A 146 -11.85 -21.54 10.19
CA PRO A 146 -11.46 -22.93 10.06
C PRO A 146 -9.99 -23.12 10.45
N VAL A 147 -9.74 -23.81 11.57
CA VAL A 147 -8.38 -24.21 11.95
C VAL A 147 -7.97 -25.40 11.10
N MET A 148 -7.27 -25.12 10.01
CA MET A 148 -6.62 -26.17 9.23
C MET A 148 -5.47 -26.77 10.06
N VAL A 149 -5.19 -28.07 9.97
CA VAL A 149 -3.99 -28.69 10.55
C VAL A 149 -3.33 -29.52 9.46
N ALA A 150 -2.14 -29.11 9.01
CA ALA A 150 -1.39 -29.88 8.03
C ALA A 150 -0.73 -31.07 8.74
N VAL A 151 -1.03 -32.29 8.30
CA VAL A 151 -0.42 -33.51 8.83
C VAL A 151 0.81 -33.84 8.00
N ALA A 152 1.96 -34.04 8.66
CA ALA A 152 3.18 -34.44 7.98
C ALA A 152 3.02 -35.81 7.28
N ALA A 153 3.60 -35.95 6.08
CA ALA A 153 3.62 -37.24 5.40
C ALA A 153 4.40 -38.27 6.24
N LYS A 154 3.84 -39.48 6.40
CA LYS A 154 4.56 -40.57 7.07
C LYS A 154 5.83 -40.91 6.27
N PRO A 155 7.00 -41.09 6.92
CA PRO A 155 8.21 -41.49 6.22
C PRO A 155 7.97 -42.83 5.50
N ARG A 156 8.44 -42.95 4.26
CA ARG A 156 8.40 -44.22 3.53
C ARG A 156 9.35 -45.19 4.24
N THR A 157 8.83 -46.30 4.74
CA THR A 157 9.63 -47.42 5.22
C THR A 157 10.25 -48.11 4.01
N SER A 158 11.58 -48.11 3.91
CA SER A 158 12.36 -48.87 2.92
C SER A 158 12.26 -50.37 3.16
#